data_AF-A0A6L5P249-F1
#
_entry.id   AF-A0A6L5P249-F1
#
_cell.length_a   1.000
_cell.length_b   1.000
_cell.length_c   1.000
_cell.angle_alpha   90.00
_cell.angle_beta   90.00
_cell.angle_gamma   90.00
#
_symmetry.space_group_name_H-M   'P 1'
#
loop_
_entity.id
_entity.type
_entity.pdbx_description
1 polymer ?
#
loop_
_entity_poly.entity_id
_entity_poly.type
_entity_poly.pdbx_seq_one_letter_code
_entity_poly.pdbx_strand_id
1 'polypeptide(L)'
;MLTYDDFILYFENDKLIGGNLPAIQKKVDKKIAKEKEDKKNYESKLKGYAQAFGRKPVDTIQSMPSVYSADRVEDNMVYKWHPEGLPLMFRVDAPNNFTTVYEYDKNGKYGLLGRVLYQGRTIYQKPATQVVYQ
;
A
#
# COMPACT_ATOMS: atom_id res chain seq x y z
N MET A 1 -40.46 -15.35 11.64
CA MET A 1 -40.17 -15.07 10.22
C MET A 1 -39.67 -13.65 10.13
N LEU A 2 -38.47 -13.44 9.60
CA LEU A 2 -37.91 -12.10 9.37
C LEU A 2 -37.85 -11.86 7.86
N THR A 3 -38.38 -10.74 7.41
CA THR A 3 -38.16 -10.21 6.07
C THR A 3 -37.07 -9.14 6.12
N TYR A 4 -36.01 -9.33 5.35
CA TYR A 4 -34.94 -8.34 5.16
C TYR A 4 -34.68 -8.21 3.67
N ASP A 5 -34.98 -7.05 3.09
CA ASP A 5 -35.03 -6.89 1.62
C ASP A 5 -36.00 -7.94 1.01
N ASP A 6 -35.71 -8.50 -0.16
CA ASP A 6 -36.50 -9.59 -0.79
C ASP A 6 -36.27 -10.99 -0.17
N PHE A 7 -35.72 -11.09 1.05
CA PHE A 7 -35.40 -12.38 1.67
C PHE A 7 -36.35 -12.76 2.79
N ILE A 8 -36.69 -14.05 2.82
CA ILE A 8 -37.39 -14.69 3.92
C ILE A 8 -36.39 -15.55 4.70
N LEU A 9 -36.24 -15.24 5.99
CA LEU A 9 -35.43 -16.00 6.95
C LEU A 9 -36.33 -16.69 7.97
N TYR A 10 -36.06 -17.97 8.18
CA TYR A 10 -36.73 -18.81 9.17
C TYR A 10 -35.81 -19.03 10.37
N PHE A 11 -36.34 -18.73 11.56
CA PHE A 11 -35.65 -18.91 12.83
C PHE A 11 -36.47 -19.82 13.74
N GLU A 12 -35.77 -20.65 14.51
CA GLU A 12 -36.32 -21.48 15.57
C GLU A 12 -35.32 -21.48 16.73
N ASN A 13 -35.81 -21.24 17.96
CA ASN A 13 -34.97 -21.13 19.16
C ASN A 13 -33.75 -20.19 18.99
N ASP A 14 -33.99 -19.01 18.41
CA ASP A 14 -32.97 -18.00 18.08
C ASP A 14 -31.86 -18.47 17.11
N LYS A 15 -32.04 -19.63 16.46
CA LYS A 15 -31.13 -20.17 15.45
C LYS A 15 -31.74 -20.05 14.06
N LEU A 16 -30.93 -19.67 13.09
CA LEU A 16 -31.33 -19.66 11.68
C LEU A 16 -31.49 -21.11 11.21
N ILE A 17 -32.71 -21.50 10.84
CA ILE A 17 -33.07 -22.88 10.44
C ILE A 17 -33.42 -23.01 8.95
N GLY A 18 -33.59 -21.90 8.24
CA GLY A 18 -33.89 -21.94 6.80
C GLY A 18 -34.10 -20.57 6.18
N GLY A 19 -34.27 -20.54 4.86
CA GLY A 19 -34.57 -19.34 4.07
C GLY A 19 -34.10 -19.48 2.64
N ASN A 20 -34.08 -18.37 1.88
CA ASN A 20 -33.47 -18.29 0.54
C ASN A 20 -31.91 -18.37 0.61
N LEU A 21 -31.39 -19.42 1.25
CA LEU A 21 -29.98 -19.69 1.53
C LEU A 21 -29.08 -19.57 0.28
N PRO A 22 -29.45 -20.08 -0.92
CA PRO A 22 -28.60 -19.94 -2.11
C PRO A 22 -28.44 -18.49 -2.60
N ALA A 23 -29.48 -17.65 -2.48
CA ALA A 23 -29.42 -16.26 -2.92
C ALA A 23 -28.65 -15.38 -1.92
N ILE A 24 -28.78 -15.67 -0.63
CA ILE A 24 -27.98 -15.05 0.44
C ILE A 24 -26.52 -15.44 0.29
N GLN A 25 -26.23 -16.72 0.08
CA GLN A 25 -24.88 -17.22 -0.15
C GLN A 25 -24.24 -16.55 -1.38
N LYS A 26 -24.96 -16.43 -2.50
CA LYS A 26 -24.48 -15.70 -3.68
C LYS A 26 -24.16 -14.23 -3.40
N LYS A 27 -24.99 -13.51 -2.64
CA LYS A 27 -24.70 -12.11 -2.27
C LYS A 27 -23.46 -12.02 -1.37
N VAL A 28 -23.30 -12.94 -0.42
CA VAL A 28 -22.12 -13.03 0.47
C VAL A 28 -20.86 -13.37 -0.35
N ASP A 29 -20.90 -14.38 -1.21
CA ASP A 29 -19.77 -14.77 -2.06
C ASP A 29 -19.34 -13.64 -2.98
N LYS A 30 -20.29 -12.91 -3.59
CA LYS A 30 -20.01 -11.74 -4.43
C LYS A 30 -19.34 -10.62 -3.63
N LYS A 31 -19.79 -10.38 -2.39
CA LYS A 31 -19.17 -9.39 -1.50
C LYS A 31 -17.74 -9.80 -1.12
N ILE A 32 -17.53 -11.05 -0.72
CA ILE A 32 -16.20 -11.59 -0.39
C ILE A 32 -15.27 -11.53 -1.60
N ALA A 33 -15.76 -11.88 -2.79
CA ALA A 33 -14.98 -11.80 -4.02
C ALA A 33 -14.55 -10.36 -4.33
N LYS A 34 -15.49 -9.40 -4.19
CA LYS A 34 -15.18 -7.98 -4.37
C LYS A 34 -14.17 -7.48 -3.33
N GLU A 35 -14.33 -7.82 -2.06
CA GLU A 35 -13.36 -7.44 -1.01
C GLU A 35 -11.95 -8.01 -1.27
N LYS A 36 -11.87 -9.25 -1.77
CA LYS A 36 -10.60 -9.86 -2.19
C LYS A 36 -9.98 -9.14 -3.37
N GLU A 37 -10.79 -8.76 -4.36
CA GLU A 37 -10.34 -8.01 -5.54
C GLU A 37 -9.87 -6.61 -5.14
N ASP A 38 -10.66 -5.88 -4.34
CA ASP A 38 -10.32 -4.56 -3.82
C ASP A 38 -9.01 -4.60 -3.01
N LYS A 39 -8.84 -5.61 -2.16
CA LYS A 39 -7.58 -5.83 -1.42
C LYS A 39 -6.41 -6.08 -2.37
N LYS A 40 -6.58 -6.91 -3.40
CA LYS A 40 -5.53 -7.19 -4.39
C LYS A 40 -5.15 -5.93 -5.17
N ASN A 41 -6.15 -5.14 -5.58
CA ASN A 41 -5.95 -3.89 -6.29
C ASN A 41 -5.23 -2.86 -5.43
N TYR A 42 -5.62 -2.73 -4.17
CA TYR A 42 -4.96 -1.89 -3.18
C TYR A 42 -3.49 -2.30 -2.98
N GLU A 43 -3.21 -3.58 -2.78
CA GLU A 43 -1.84 -4.10 -2.62
C GLU A 43 -0.98 -3.86 -3.87
N SER A 44 -1.55 -4.02 -5.07
CA SER A 44 -0.88 -3.73 -6.33
C SER A 44 -0.54 -2.24 -6.44
N LYS A 45 -1.51 -1.37 -6.15
CA LYS A 45 -1.31 0.09 -6.14
C LYS A 45 -0.23 0.49 -5.14
N LEU A 46 -0.29 -0.03 -3.91
CA LEU A 46 0.69 0.24 -2.85
C LEU A 46 2.11 -0.13 -3.30
N LYS A 47 2.31 -1.33 -3.86
CA LYS A 47 3.61 -1.75 -4.39
C LYS A 47 4.09 -0.89 -5.54
N GLY A 48 3.20 -0.49 -6.45
CA GLY A 48 3.54 0.40 -7.57
C GLY A 48 4.03 1.76 -7.10
N TYR A 49 3.36 2.36 -6.10
CA TYR A 49 3.78 3.62 -5.50
C TYR A 49 5.10 3.50 -4.74
N ALA A 50 5.29 2.41 -3.98
CA ALA A 50 6.54 2.14 -3.29
C ALA A 50 7.72 1.98 -4.27
N GLN A 51 7.52 1.28 -5.38
CA GLN A 51 8.51 1.16 -6.46
C GLN A 51 8.83 2.51 -7.09
N ALA A 52 7.81 3.32 -7.40
CA ALA A 52 8.01 4.66 -7.95
C ALA A 52 8.78 5.57 -6.98
N PHE A 53 8.48 5.46 -5.68
CA PHE A 53 9.17 6.22 -4.64
C PHE A 53 10.63 5.77 -4.46
N GLY A 54 10.86 4.45 -4.38
CA GLY A 54 12.20 3.89 -4.21
C GLY A 54 13.11 4.10 -5.43
N ARG A 55 12.55 4.18 -6.64
CA ARG A 55 13.30 4.45 -7.88
C ARG A 55 13.45 5.94 -8.19
N LYS A 56 12.82 6.82 -7.42
CA LYS A 56 12.90 8.26 -7.66
C LYS A 56 14.34 8.74 -7.36
N PRO A 57 14.97 9.53 -8.23
CA PRO A 57 16.30 10.05 -7.92
C PRO A 57 16.31 10.91 -6.63
N VAL A 58 17.39 10.82 -5.84
CA VAL A 58 17.53 11.57 -4.58
C VAL A 58 17.45 13.07 -4.82
N ASP A 59 18.10 13.57 -5.87
CA ASP A 59 18.03 14.99 -6.27
C ASP A 59 16.57 15.49 -6.45
N THR A 60 15.71 14.63 -7.00
CA THR A 60 14.32 14.93 -7.33
C THR A 60 13.44 14.92 -6.08
N ILE A 61 13.74 14.04 -5.14
CA ILE A 61 13.07 14.03 -3.82
C ILE A 61 13.43 15.32 -3.07
N GLN A 62 14.71 15.65 -3.01
CA GLN A 62 15.21 16.81 -2.28
C GLN A 62 14.76 18.14 -2.90
N SER A 63 14.51 18.18 -4.22
CA SER A 63 13.96 19.37 -4.88
C SER A 63 12.46 19.61 -4.62
N MET A 64 11.76 18.71 -3.92
CA MET A 64 10.31 18.80 -3.67
C MET A 64 9.97 18.70 -2.17
N PRO A 65 10.45 19.64 -1.32
CA PRO A 65 10.27 19.58 0.13
C PRO A 65 8.82 19.71 0.60
N SER A 66 7.92 20.24 -0.24
CA SER A 66 6.47 20.27 0.03
C SER A 66 5.80 18.89 -0.11
N VAL A 67 6.45 17.95 -0.79
CA VAL A 67 5.93 16.60 -1.07
C VAL A 67 6.63 15.54 -0.22
N TYR A 68 7.94 15.72 0.00
CA TYR A 68 8.78 14.79 0.73
C TYR A 68 9.48 15.49 1.89
N SER A 69 9.43 14.90 3.08
CA SER A 69 10.32 15.28 4.17
C SER A 69 11.58 14.42 4.13
N ALA A 70 12.72 15.00 4.46
CA ALA A 70 14.01 14.30 4.52
C ALA A 70 14.62 14.48 5.91
N ASP A 71 15.08 13.37 6.50
CA ASP A 71 15.78 13.34 7.78
C ASP A 71 17.03 12.45 7.65
N ARG A 72 18.08 12.79 8.39
CA ARG A 72 19.21 11.88 8.60
C ARG A 72 19.00 11.14 9.92
N VAL A 73 19.00 9.82 9.86
CA VAL A 73 18.86 8.95 11.04
C VAL A 73 20.03 7.99 11.06
N GLU A 74 20.92 8.16 12.04
CA GLU A 74 22.21 7.47 12.08
C GLU A 74 22.99 7.72 10.78
N ASP A 75 23.34 6.66 10.06
CA ASP A 75 24.03 6.71 8.76
C ASP A 75 23.07 6.65 7.56
N ASN A 76 21.76 6.57 7.79
CA ASN A 76 20.77 6.47 6.73
C ASN A 76 20.17 7.83 6.38
N MET A 77 19.85 8.02 5.10
CA MET A 77 18.95 9.09 4.67
C MET A 77 17.52 8.54 4.59
N VAL A 78 16.61 9.17 5.31
CA VAL A 78 15.21 8.76 5.39
C VAL A 78 14.32 9.82 4.74
N TYR A 79 13.49 9.38 3.79
CA TYR A 79 12.50 10.22 3.13
C TYR A 79 11.10 9.73 3.45
N LYS A 80 10.18 10.65 3.72
CA LYS A 80 8.78 10.32 4.02
C LYS A 80 7.89 10.85 2.92
N TRP A 81 6.87 10.07 2.55
CA TRP A 81 5.89 10.46 1.55
C TRP A 81 4.51 9.90 1.90
N HIS A 82 3.49 10.76 1.89
CA HIS A 82 2.10 10.36 2.08
C HIS A 82 1.31 10.58 0.78
N PRO A 83 1.29 9.60 -0.13
CA PRO A 83 0.46 9.69 -1.33
C PRO A 83 -1.03 9.62 -0.96
N GLU A 84 -1.85 10.35 -1.71
CA GLU A 84 -3.29 10.37 -1.50
C GLU A 84 -3.92 8.97 -1.60
N GLY A 85 -4.77 8.64 -0.63
CA GLY A 85 -5.47 7.36 -0.57
C GLY A 85 -4.57 6.15 -0.30
N LEU A 86 -3.36 6.37 0.22
CA LEU A 86 -2.39 5.35 0.57
C LEU A 86 -1.73 5.68 1.93
N PRO A 87 -1.12 4.69 2.60
CA PRO A 87 -0.46 4.90 3.87
C PRO A 87 0.80 5.73 3.69
N LEU A 88 1.25 6.35 4.79
CA LEU A 88 2.56 6.97 4.87
C LEU A 88 3.65 5.93 4.54
N MET A 89 4.60 6.32 3.70
CA MET A 89 5.73 5.49 3.30
C MET A 89 7.04 6.11 3.73
N PHE A 90 7.98 5.25 4.09
CA PHE A 90 9.35 5.62 4.45
C PHE A 90 10.30 4.99 3.46
N ARG A 91 11.08 5.81 2.77
CA ARG A 91 12.23 5.36 2.00
C ARG A 91 13.48 5.54 2.85
N VAL A 92 14.27 4.49 2.97
CA VAL A 92 15.54 4.49 3.69
C VAL A 92 16.64 4.17 2.70
N ASP A 93 17.54 5.12 2.47
CA ASP A 93 18.74 4.96 1.67
C ASP A 93 19.92 4.72 2.62
N ALA A 94 20.44 3.48 2.58
CA ALA A 94 21.53 3.04 3.43
C ALA A 94 22.91 3.38 2.82
N PRO A 95 23.98 3.44 3.63
CA PRO A 95 25.35 3.75 3.17
C PRO A 95 25.88 2.84 2.06
N ASN A 96 25.36 1.62 1.96
CA ASN A 96 25.72 0.64 0.92
C ASN A 96 25.02 0.89 -0.43
N ASN A 97 24.47 2.09 -0.66
CA ASN A 97 23.74 2.48 -1.86
C ASN A 97 22.50 1.60 -2.13
N PHE A 98 21.85 1.14 -1.06
CA PHE A 98 20.64 0.34 -1.14
C PHE A 98 19.46 1.10 -0.54
N THR A 99 18.38 1.16 -1.30
CA THR A 99 17.11 1.76 -0.94
C THR A 99 16.13 0.68 -0.50
N THR A 100 15.49 0.87 0.65
CA THR A 100 14.31 0.10 1.06
C THR A 100 13.13 1.03 1.33
N VAL A 101 11.94 0.70 0.82
CA VAL A 101 10.71 1.43 1.10
C VAL A 101 9.83 0.58 2.00
N TYR A 102 9.37 1.19 3.09
CA TYR A 102 8.51 0.61 4.11
C TYR A 102 7.15 1.29 4.11
N GLU A 103 6.11 0.51 4.44
CA GLU A 103 4.87 1.08 4.96
C GLU A 103 5.11 1.57 6.39
N TYR A 104 4.55 2.73 6.75
CA TYR A 104 4.52 3.17 8.14
C TYR A 104 3.73 2.19 9.01
N ASP A 105 4.28 1.83 10.15
CA ASP A 105 3.56 1.11 11.18
C ASP A 105 3.91 1.70 12.54
N LYS A 106 2.90 2.19 13.27
CA LYS A 106 3.06 2.72 14.63
C LYS A 106 3.67 1.71 15.61
N ASN A 107 3.55 0.41 15.32
CA ASN A 107 4.11 -0.69 16.10
C ASN A 107 5.34 -1.33 15.41
N GLY A 108 5.85 -0.69 14.35
CA GLY A 108 6.94 -1.18 13.54
C GLY A 108 8.28 -1.26 14.28
N LYS A 109 9.17 -2.12 13.81
CA LYS A 109 10.55 -2.21 14.33
C LYS A 109 11.36 -0.97 13.87
N TYR A 110 12.45 -0.67 14.57
CA TYR A 110 13.39 0.41 14.20
C TYR A 110 12.73 1.78 13.98
N GLY A 111 11.94 2.25 14.95
CA GLY A 111 11.39 3.61 14.90
C GLY A 111 10.23 3.77 13.92
N LEU A 112 9.23 2.87 14.00
CA LEU A 112 7.95 2.94 13.28
C LEU A 112 7.97 2.44 11.81
N LEU A 113 8.96 1.65 11.43
CA LEU A 113 9.01 1.00 10.11
C LEU A 113 8.22 -0.30 10.13
N GLY A 114 7.19 -0.39 9.28
CA GLY A 114 6.36 -1.57 9.10
C GLY A 114 6.92 -2.55 8.08
N ARG A 115 6.06 -3.09 7.22
CA ARG A 115 6.47 -4.07 6.20
C ARG A 115 7.28 -3.44 5.07
N VAL A 116 8.20 -4.22 4.51
CA VAL A 116 8.93 -3.86 3.28
C VAL A 116 8.00 -3.93 2.07
N LEU A 117 7.96 -2.86 1.29
CA LEU A 117 7.17 -2.75 0.05
C LEU A 117 8.05 -2.78 -1.21
N TYR A 118 9.28 -2.27 -1.12
CA TYR A 118 10.23 -2.24 -2.23
C TYR A 118 11.68 -2.24 -1.75
N GLN A 119 12.57 -2.81 -2.55
CA GLN A 119 14.02 -2.81 -2.37
C GLN A 119 14.75 -2.66 -3.71
N GLY A 120 15.85 -1.92 -3.73
CA GLY A 120 16.64 -1.70 -4.94
C GLY A 120 17.88 -0.83 -4.69
N ARG A 121 18.65 -0.57 -5.74
CA ARG A 121 19.81 0.34 -5.67
C ARG A 121 19.34 1.79 -5.57
N THR A 122 20.02 2.58 -4.76
CA THR A 122 19.80 4.02 -4.66
C THR A 122 20.16 4.70 -5.97
N ILE A 123 19.24 5.52 -6.49
CA ILE A 123 19.48 6.37 -7.66
C ILE A 123 19.69 7.79 -7.14
N TYR A 124 20.89 8.33 -7.26
CA TYR A 124 21.22 9.65 -6.73
C TYR A 124 20.80 10.79 -7.66
N GLN A 125 21.06 10.63 -8.96
CA GLN A 125 20.83 11.65 -9.97
C GLN A 125 19.93 11.12 -11.08
N LYS A 126 19.21 12.02 -11.74
CA LYS A 126 18.50 11.66 -12.97
C LYS A 126 19.52 11.17 -14.02
N PRO A 127 19.28 10.00 -14.65
CA PRO A 127 20.13 9.57 -15.76
C PRO A 127 20.05 10.59 -16.90
N ALA A 128 21.20 10.94 -17.47
CA ALA A 128 21.26 11.87 -18.59
C ALA A 128 20.55 11.28 -19.82
N THR A 129 19.67 12.06 -20.45
CA THR A 129 19.06 11.67 -21.72
C THR A 129 20.12 11.78 -22.81
N GLN A 130 20.66 10.65 -23.27
CA GLN A 130 21.47 10.65 -24.49
C GLN A 130 20.53 10.80 -25.69
N VAL A 131 20.46 12.01 -26.25
CA VAL A 131 19.82 12.21 -27.56
C VAL A 131 20.83 11.77 -28.62
N VAL A 132 20.60 10.61 -29.21
CA VAL A 132 21.36 10.17 -30.40
C VAL A 132 20.73 10.88 -31.60
N TYR A 133 21.44 11.85 -32.18
CA TYR A 133 21.08 12.35 -33.50
C TYR A 133 21.40 11.27 -34.53
N GLN A 134 20.39 10.82 -35.28
CA GLN A 134 20.53 9.98 -36.47
C GLN A 134 20.57 10.85 -37.72
#